data_AF-A0A258ZBN5-F1
#
_entry.id   AF-A0A258ZBN5-F1
#
_cell.length_a   1.000
_cell.length_b   1.000
_cell.length_c   1.000
_cell.angle_alpha   90.00
_cell.angle_beta   90.00
_cell.angle_gamma   90.00
#
_symmetry.space_group_name_H-M   'P 1'
#
loop_
_entity.id
_entity.type
_entity.pdbx_description
1 polymer ?
#
loop_
_entity_poly.entity_id
_entity_poly.type
_entity_poly.pdbx_seq_one_letter_code
_entity_poly.pdbx_strand_id
1 'polypeptide(L)'
;MNNLNSWLFWPDQVALSLLALFFLLTIFLYAARIPAHSVILSVCNLAGHALRFTARWLMVTAEGLRQRNKTVLLAHGQAEVTSQVEREFERVSALVSKELGEYPALQRKMMDELTRIEDDYLKCGEVPPPPPEWVDALSTIANLKSGGDIAKKMLDDLHKSVQKIHDKTISEYRKAYEGRHKILKGLMPLWRSVDKVVKNLDTNMVNLGSNAKAIDAHMTRYEEMRAKTDKSEHTLAISAFVQLGISSLVMLIAVGGAFINFKLIALPMSEMVGASDYITSNLRTSDVAALVIVLMEATMGVFLLESLRITHLFPTIASMNDQLRKRVMWAALILLIILAGIESSLALMRDMLIADKAAMLHDLATVQPIVSDSLLTHIPMIGQMVMGFVLPFVLAFVAIPLEVMVYSLRTVAGVLLVMLMRAISFVLRFSAMILHRLGRILVSVYDISIVLPLLLERWVISLRGSASPKPAKLTPGRAS
;
A
#
# COMPACT_ATOMS: atom_id res chain seq x y z
N MET A 1 27.80 -33.42 -57.41
CA MET A 1 27.26 -34.79 -57.54
C MET A 1 28.33 -35.90 -57.48
N ASN A 2 29.56 -35.65 -57.01
CA ASN A 2 30.65 -36.66 -57.02
C ASN A 2 30.89 -37.42 -55.71
N ASN A 3 30.20 -37.09 -54.60
CA ASN A 3 30.41 -37.74 -53.30
C ASN A 3 29.52 -38.96 -53.05
N LEU A 4 28.56 -39.26 -53.93
CA LEU A 4 27.65 -40.42 -53.76
C LEU A 4 28.22 -41.71 -54.38
N ASN A 5 29.17 -41.61 -55.32
CA ASN A 5 29.75 -42.79 -55.99
C ASN A 5 30.73 -43.59 -55.12
N SER A 6 31.24 -43.03 -54.03
CA SER A 6 32.17 -43.75 -53.13
C SER A 6 31.49 -44.77 -52.22
N TRP A 7 30.16 -44.73 -52.12
CA TRP A 7 29.37 -45.67 -51.31
C TRP A 7 28.75 -46.79 -52.14
N LEU A 8 28.83 -46.72 -53.48
CA LEU A 8 28.29 -47.74 -54.37
C LEU A 8 29.32 -48.83 -54.66
N PHE A 9 28.96 -50.08 -54.35
CA PHE A 9 29.73 -51.28 -54.69
C PHE A 9 29.89 -51.47 -56.21
N TRP A 10 28.90 -51.00 -56.99
CA TRP A 10 28.93 -51.02 -58.45
C TRP A 10 28.47 -49.67 -59.02
N PRO A 11 29.40 -48.82 -59.51
CA PRO A 11 29.08 -47.50 -60.05
C PRO A 11 28.21 -47.54 -61.31
N ASP A 12 28.32 -48.59 -62.13
CA ASP A 12 27.62 -48.72 -63.42
C ASP A 12 26.14 -49.10 -63.29
N GLN A 13 25.71 -49.63 -62.13
CA GLN A 13 24.34 -50.07 -61.88
C GLN A 13 23.86 -49.61 -60.50
N VAL A 14 23.49 -48.33 -60.43
CA VAL A 14 23.11 -47.64 -59.20
C VAL A 14 22.00 -48.36 -58.42
N ALA A 15 21.03 -48.91 -59.13
CA ALA A 15 19.90 -49.63 -58.54
C ALA A 15 20.34 -50.90 -57.78
N LEU A 16 21.30 -51.66 -58.30
CA LEU A 16 21.76 -52.91 -57.68
C LEU A 16 22.63 -52.67 -56.45
N SER A 17 23.49 -51.64 -56.50
CA SER A 17 24.26 -51.26 -55.33
C SER A 17 23.40 -50.71 -54.19
N LEU A 18 22.33 -49.95 -54.52
CA LEU A 18 21.36 -49.49 -53.52
C LEU A 18 20.58 -50.67 -52.90
N LEU A 19 20.23 -51.68 -53.70
CA LEU A 19 19.56 -52.89 -53.22
C LEU A 19 20.46 -53.72 -52.30
N ALA A 20 21.74 -53.88 -52.65
CA ALA A 20 22.73 -54.59 -51.84
C ALA A 20 22.98 -53.87 -50.50
N LEU A 21 23.14 -52.55 -50.52
CA LEU A 21 23.25 -51.73 -49.31
C LEU A 21 21.98 -51.82 -48.45
N PHE A 22 20.80 -51.77 -49.06
CA PHE A 22 19.52 -51.93 -48.36
C PHE A 22 19.43 -53.29 -47.67
N PHE A 23 19.85 -54.37 -48.34
CA PHE A 23 19.83 -55.72 -47.76
C PHE A 23 20.83 -55.85 -46.60
N LEU A 24 22.05 -55.33 -46.77
CA LEU A 24 23.10 -55.34 -45.74
C LEU A 24 22.68 -54.51 -44.52
N LEU A 25 22.10 -53.32 -44.75
CA LEU A 25 21.53 -52.47 -43.72
C LEU A 25 20.41 -53.18 -42.95
N THR A 26 19.55 -53.92 -43.65
CA THR A 26 18.43 -54.65 -43.04
C THR A 26 18.91 -55.81 -42.16
N ILE A 27 19.93 -56.56 -42.58
CA ILE A 27 20.55 -57.63 -41.78
C ILE A 27 21.22 -57.05 -40.53
N PHE A 28 21.95 -55.94 -40.69
CA PHE A 28 22.61 -55.25 -39.58
C PHE A 28 21.59 -54.75 -38.55
N LEU A 29 20.51 -54.09 -39.00
CA LEU A 29 19.42 -53.63 -38.14
C LEU A 29 18.72 -54.81 -37.42
N TYR A 30 18.52 -55.94 -38.09
CA TYR A 30 17.93 -57.13 -37.49
C TYR A 30 18.83 -57.73 -36.39
N ALA A 31 20.13 -57.87 -36.63
CA ALA A 31 21.09 -58.35 -35.64
C ALA A 31 21.20 -57.40 -34.42
N ALA A 32 21.09 -56.09 -34.66
CA ALA A 32 21.14 -55.06 -33.62
C ALA A 32 19.81 -54.84 -32.88
N ARG A 33 18.75 -55.60 -33.17
CA ARG A 33 17.40 -55.36 -32.63
C ARG A 33 17.32 -55.33 -31.11
N ILE A 34 17.84 -56.36 -30.46
CA ILE A 34 17.80 -56.48 -28.98
C ILE A 34 18.59 -55.34 -28.31
N PRO A 35 19.86 -55.05 -28.69
CA PRO A 35 20.57 -53.92 -28.12
C PRO A 35 19.91 -52.58 -28.47
N ALA A 36 19.40 -52.38 -29.69
CA ALA A 36 18.71 -51.15 -30.08
C ALA A 36 17.45 -50.88 -29.24
N HIS A 37 16.58 -51.88 -29.05
CA HIS A 37 15.41 -51.76 -28.18
C HIS A 37 15.80 -51.41 -26.74
N SER A 38 16.82 -52.08 -26.21
CA SER A 38 17.30 -51.85 -24.85
C SER A 38 17.86 -50.45 -24.67
N VAL A 39 18.61 -49.92 -25.65
CA VAL A 39 19.21 -48.57 -25.60
C VAL A 39 18.11 -47.51 -25.71
N ILE A 40 17.18 -47.64 -26.66
CA ILE A 40 16.07 -46.70 -26.83
C ILE A 40 15.25 -46.60 -25.54
N LEU A 41 14.84 -47.74 -24.98
CA LEU A 41 14.03 -47.76 -23.76
C LEU A 41 14.83 -47.26 -22.56
N SER A 42 16.10 -47.63 -22.42
CA SER A 42 16.95 -47.19 -21.31
C SER A 42 17.18 -45.68 -21.34
N VAL A 43 17.44 -45.10 -22.52
CA VAL A 43 17.61 -43.64 -22.69
C VAL A 43 16.31 -42.90 -22.39
N CYS A 44 15.18 -43.37 -22.93
CA CYS A 44 13.88 -42.76 -22.66
C CYS A 44 13.47 -42.86 -21.18
N ASN A 45 13.74 -44.00 -20.53
CA ASN A 45 13.48 -44.19 -19.10
C ASN A 45 14.40 -43.31 -18.25
N LEU A 46 15.70 -43.26 -18.54
CA LEU A 46 16.67 -42.40 -17.84
C LEU A 46 16.25 -40.93 -17.93
N ALA A 47 15.95 -40.45 -19.14
CA ALA A 47 15.47 -39.09 -19.37
C ALA A 47 14.16 -38.82 -18.62
N GLY A 48 13.20 -39.74 -18.68
CA GLY A 48 11.93 -39.64 -17.97
C GLY A 48 12.09 -39.63 -16.44
N HIS A 49 12.99 -40.43 -15.89
CA HIS A 49 13.30 -40.46 -14.46
C HIS A 49 14.00 -39.18 -14.00
N ALA A 50 14.96 -38.67 -14.78
CA ALA A 50 15.64 -37.41 -14.50
C ALA A 50 14.64 -36.23 -14.45
N LEU A 51 13.75 -36.14 -15.44
CA LEU A 51 12.70 -35.11 -15.46
C LEU A 51 11.74 -35.20 -14.26
N ARG A 52 11.36 -36.42 -13.85
CA ARG A 52 10.54 -36.64 -12.65
C ARG A 52 11.25 -36.26 -11.37
N PHE A 53 12.56 -36.55 -11.28
CA PHE A 53 13.38 -36.16 -10.15
C PHE A 53 13.46 -34.63 -10.03
N THR A 54 13.80 -33.94 -11.12
CA THR A 54 13.85 -32.47 -11.17
C THR A 54 12.50 -31.85 -10.83
N ALA A 55 11.40 -32.40 -11.33
CA ALA A 55 10.06 -31.92 -11.01
C ALA A 55 9.73 -32.06 -9.51
N ARG A 56 10.11 -33.18 -8.87
CA ARG A 56 9.91 -33.39 -7.43
C ARG A 56 10.76 -32.43 -6.62
N TRP A 57 12.04 -32.28 -6.98
CA TRP A 57 12.93 -31.33 -6.35
C TRP A 57 12.37 -29.90 -6.44
N LEU A 58 11.87 -29.51 -7.60
CA LEU A 58 11.27 -28.21 -7.84
C LEU A 58 10.01 -27.97 -6.98
N MET A 59 9.16 -28.99 -6.77
CA MET A 59 8.01 -28.86 -5.85
C MET A 59 8.44 -28.68 -4.40
N VAL A 60 9.44 -29.42 -3.94
CA VAL A 60 9.96 -29.30 -2.56
C VAL A 60 10.56 -27.91 -2.34
N THR A 61 11.37 -27.43 -3.30
CA THR A 61 11.94 -26.08 -3.26
C THR A 61 10.87 -25.00 -3.31
N ALA A 62 9.83 -25.16 -4.14
CA ALA A 62 8.70 -24.24 -4.19
C ALA A 62 7.94 -24.16 -2.86
N GLU A 63 7.80 -25.28 -2.16
CA GLU A 63 7.15 -25.32 -0.85
C GLU A 63 8.00 -24.64 0.24
N GLY A 64 9.31 -24.89 0.25
CA GLY A 64 10.23 -24.18 1.13
C GLY A 64 10.26 -22.67 0.88
N LEU A 65 10.21 -22.26 -0.40
CA LEU A 65 10.12 -20.84 -0.78
C LEU A 65 8.80 -20.20 -0.34
N ARG A 66 7.68 -20.92 -0.49
CA ARG A 66 6.37 -20.48 0.01
C ARG A 66 6.38 -20.20 1.51
N GLN A 67 6.94 -21.12 2.30
CA GLN A 67 7.07 -20.94 3.75
C GLN A 67 7.94 -19.73 4.10
N ARG A 68 9.08 -19.55 3.44
CA ARG A 68 9.94 -18.37 3.64
C ARG A 68 9.21 -17.07 3.30
N ASN A 69 8.55 -17.00 2.15
CA ASN A 69 7.78 -15.84 1.74
C ASN A 69 6.67 -15.52 2.75
N LYS A 70 5.95 -16.53 3.24
CA LYS A 70 4.94 -16.37 4.29
C LYS A 70 5.53 -15.78 5.56
N THR A 71 6.66 -16.30 6.05
CA THR A 71 7.29 -15.79 7.28
C THR A 71 7.73 -14.34 7.14
N VAL A 72 8.30 -13.96 5.99
CA VAL A 72 8.74 -12.60 5.71
C VAL A 72 7.55 -11.65 5.59
N LEU A 73 6.49 -12.06 4.88
CA LEU A 73 5.28 -11.25 4.71
C LEU A 73 4.57 -11.00 6.05
N LEU A 74 4.45 -12.02 6.89
CA LEU A 74 3.87 -11.88 8.23
C LEU A 74 4.75 -11.01 9.14
N ALA A 75 6.08 -11.14 9.08
CA ALA A 75 6.99 -10.30 9.86
C ALA A 75 6.88 -8.82 9.46
N HIS A 76 6.80 -8.51 8.15
CA HIS A 76 6.59 -7.15 7.67
C HIS A 76 5.21 -6.59 8.07
N GLY A 77 4.14 -7.36 7.87
CA GLY A 77 2.80 -6.94 8.28
C GLY A 77 2.69 -6.70 9.78
N GLN A 78 3.35 -7.54 10.59
CA GLN A 78 3.43 -7.34 12.05
C GLN A 78 4.16 -6.04 12.40
N ALA A 79 5.28 -5.72 11.76
CA ALA A 79 6.02 -4.48 12.03
C ALA A 79 5.17 -3.24 11.71
N GLU A 80 4.46 -3.25 10.58
CA GLU A 80 3.60 -2.14 10.17
C GLU A 80 2.43 -1.92 11.15
N VAL A 81 1.75 -3.01 11.54
CA VAL A 81 0.64 -2.91 12.49
C VAL A 81 1.11 -2.58 13.89
N THR A 82 2.28 -3.06 14.31
CA THR A 82 2.89 -2.65 15.59
C THR A 82 3.13 -1.15 15.61
N SER A 83 3.70 -0.59 14.53
CA SER A 83 3.92 0.87 14.43
C SER A 83 2.62 1.66 14.46
N GLN A 84 1.56 1.17 13.82
CA GLN A 84 0.23 1.79 13.88
C GLN A 84 -0.35 1.75 15.30
N VAL A 85 -0.27 0.59 15.97
CA VAL A 85 -0.74 0.42 17.36
C VAL A 85 0.04 1.33 18.29
N GLU A 86 1.37 1.40 18.17
CA GLU A 86 2.24 2.26 18.99
C GLU A 86 1.83 3.74 18.86
N ARG A 87 1.61 4.21 17.62
CA ARG A 87 1.20 5.60 17.34
C ARG A 87 -0.19 5.90 17.89
N GLU A 88 -1.14 4.99 17.74
CA GLU A 88 -2.48 5.16 18.33
C GLU A 88 -2.41 5.14 19.86
N PHE A 89 -1.58 4.27 20.44
CA PHE A 89 -1.40 4.19 21.88
C PHE A 89 -0.78 5.48 22.44
N GLU A 90 0.25 6.03 21.79
CA GLU A 90 0.85 7.30 22.17
C GLU A 90 -0.15 8.46 22.05
N ARG A 91 -0.93 8.49 20.96
CA ARG A 91 -2.00 9.50 20.76
C ARG A 91 -3.06 9.40 21.84
N VAL A 92 -3.57 8.21 22.13
CA VAL A 92 -4.60 8.00 23.15
C VAL A 92 -4.03 8.30 24.53
N SER A 93 -2.79 7.89 24.83
CA SER A 93 -2.12 8.22 26.10
C SER A 93 -2.00 9.73 26.29
N ALA A 94 -1.64 10.48 25.25
CA ALA A 94 -1.59 11.94 25.31
C ALA A 94 -2.98 12.55 25.55
N LEU A 95 -4.01 12.02 24.89
CA LEU A 95 -5.40 12.47 25.04
C LEU A 95 -5.95 12.14 26.44
N VAL A 96 -5.76 10.93 26.93
CA VAL A 96 -6.12 10.48 28.28
C VAL A 96 -5.41 11.33 29.34
N SER A 97 -4.10 11.56 29.19
CA SER A 97 -3.32 12.39 30.11
C SER A 97 -3.85 13.82 30.17
N LYS A 98 -4.22 14.39 29.01
CA LYS A 98 -4.83 15.71 28.91
C LYS A 98 -6.22 15.74 29.58
N GLU A 99 -7.10 14.80 29.25
CA GLU A 99 -8.46 14.75 29.78
C GLU A 99 -8.49 14.49 31.29
N LEU A 100 -7.64 13.58 31.79
CA LEU A 100 -7.47 13.34 33.23
C LEU A 100 -6.84 14.55 33.93
N GLY A 101 -5.98 15.31 33.25
CA GLY A 101 -5.40 16.54 33.79
C GLY A 101 -6.42 17.68 33.93
N GLU A 102 -7.41 17.76 33.03
CA GLU A 102 -8.48 18.77 33.07
C GLU A 102 -9.62 18.40 34.03
N TYR A 103 -9.77 17.12 34.38
CA TYR A 103 -10.85 16.62 35.24
C TYR A 103 -10.89 17.27 36.65
N PRO A 104 -9.78 17.40 37.40
CA PRO A 104 -9.79 18.06 38.70
C PRO A 104 -10.23 19.53 38.63
N ALA A 105 -9.91 20.23 37.54
CA ALA A 105 -10.31 21.62 37.36
C ALA A 105 -11.82 21.74 37.09
N LEU A 106 -12.37 20.83 36.27
CA LEU A 106 -13.82 20.73 36.05
C LEU A 106 -14.56 20.38 37.35
N GLN A 107 -14.06 19.41 38.12
CA GLN A 107 -14.61 19.03 39.41
C GLN A 107 -14.60 20.19 40.40
N ARG A 108 -13.47 20.92 40.51
CA ARG A 108 -13.35 22.08 41.40
C ARG A 108 -14.33 23.17 41.02
N LYS A 109 -14.43 23.50 39.73
CA LYS A 109 -15.39 24.48 39.23
C LYS A 109 -16.83 24.08 39.54
N MET A 110 -17.17 22.80 39.38
CA MET A 110 -18.50 22.29 39.71
C MET A 110 -18.79 22.44 41.21
N MET A 111 -17.82 22.15 42.08
CA MET A 111 -18.01 22.33 43.53
C MET A 111 -18.14 23.80 43.92
N ASP A 112 -17.33 24.69 43.34
CA ASP A 112 -17.42 26.12 43.60
C ASP A 112 -18.80 26.67 43.23
N GLU A 113 -19.35 26.28 42.07
CA GLU A 113 -20.69 26.68 41.64
C GLU A 113 -21.79 26.07 42.53
N LEU A 114 -21.62 24.82 42.98
CA LEU A 114 -22.55 24.15 43.90
C LEU A 114 -22.61 24.83 45.26
N THR A 115 -21.45 25.14 45.86
CA THR A 115 -21.35 25.87 47.13
C THR A 115 -21.99 27.25 47.01
N ARG A 116 -21.83 27.91 45.87
CA ARG A 116 -22.43 29.23 45.61
C ARG A 116 -23.96 29.15 45.50
N ILE A 117 -24.48 28.12 44.86
CA ILE A 117 -25.92 27.85 44.80
C ILE A 117 -26.48 27.57 46.21
N GLU A 118 -25.75 26.80 47.02
CA GLU A 118 -26.14 26.48 48.40
C GLU A 118 -26.18 27.73 49.30
N ASP A 119 -25.19 28.61 49.19
CA ASP A 119 -25.15 29.88 49.95
C ASP A 119 -26.27 30.85 49.52
N ASP A 120 -26.55 30.96 48.22
CA ASP A 120 -27.67 31.75 47.70
C ASP A 120 -29.04 31.16 48.08
N TYR A 121 -29.15 29.84 48.17
CA TYR A 121 -30.34 29.15 48.66
C TYR A 121 -30.59 29.44 50.16
N LEU A 122 -29.54 29.35 51.00
CA LEU A 122 -29.63 29.68 52.42
C LEU A 122 -30.08 31.13 52.65
N LYS A 123 -29.59 32.08 51.84
CA LYS A 123 -30.02 33.50 51.87
C LYS A 123 -31.47 33.72 51.45
N CYS A 124 -32.09 32.74 50.77
CA CYS A 124 -33.50 32.80 50.38
C CYS A 124 -34.46 32.21 51.43
N GLY A 125 -33.99 31.64 52.54
CA GLY A 125 -34.83 31.08 53.61
C GLY A 125 -35.77 32.11 54.26
N GLU A 126 -37.00 31.71 54.63
CA GLU A 126 -37.96 32.56 55.35
C GLU A 126 -37.63 32.64 56.84
N VAL A 127 -37.41 33.86 57.32
CA VAL A 127 -37.50 34.18 58.74
C VAL A 127 -38.94 34.64 59.00
N PRO A 128 -39.70 33.98 59.89
CA PRO A 128 -41.08 34.36 60.17
C PRO A 128 -41.14 35.83 60.63
N PRO A 129 -42.11 36.62 60.14
CA PRO A 129 -42.23 38.01 60.56
C PRO A 129 -42.48 38.08 62.08
N PRO A 130 -41.90 39.06 62.79
CA PRO A 130 -42.16 39.25 64.21
C PRO A 130 -43.66 39.52 64.45
N PRO A 131 -44.20 39.16 65.64
CA PRO A 131 -45.60 39.35 65.96
C PRO A 131 -45.96 40.85 65.85
N PRO A 132 -47.12 41.19 65.26
CA PRO A 132 -47.39 42.57 64.91
C PRO A 132 -47.76 43.42 66.14
N GLU A 133 -47.19 44.63 66.22
CA GLU A 133 -47.30 45.55 67.36
C GLU A 133 -48.74 45.99 67.71
N TRP A 134 -49.71 45.83 66.79
CA TRP A 134 -51.12 46.12 67.07
C TRP A 134 -51.74 45.13 68.07
N VAL A 135 -51.15 43.96 68.28
CA VAL A 135 -51.60 42.99 69.29
C VAL A 135 -51.50 43.60 70.70
N ASP A 136 -50.40 44.33 70.97
CA ASP A 136 -50.21 45.05 72.23
C ASP A 136 -51.15 46.26 72.34
N ALA A 137 -51.35 47.00 71.24
CA ALA A 137 -52.31 48.11 71.19
C ALA A 137 -53.76 47.66 71.43
N LEU A 138 -54.17 46.49 70.90
CA LEU A 138 -55.50 45.90 71.08
C LEU A 138 -55.73 45.49 72.55
N SER A 139 -54.70 44.92 73.19
CA SER A 139 -54.73 44.58 74.61
C SER A 139 -54.94 45.80 75.51
N THR A 140 -54.45 46.97 75.06
CA THR A 140 -54.58 48.24 75.78
C THR A 140 -56.00 48.82 75.66
N ILE A 141 -56.65 48.68 74.50
CA ILE A 141 -58.06 49.08 74.30
C ILE A 141 -59.02 48.18 75.06
N ALA A 142 -58.75 46.87 75.13
CA ALA A 142 -59.57 45.91 75.88
C ALA A 142 -59.64 46.23 77.38
N ASN A 143 -58.67 47.00 77.90
CA ASN A 143 -58.59 47.40 79.31
C ASN A 143 -59.25 48.77 79.63
N LEU A 144 -59.80 49.50 78.65
CA LEU A 144 -60.46 50.81 78.85
C LEU A 144 -61.97 50.66 79.15
N LYS A 145 -62.45 51.28 80.24
CA LYS A 145 -63.81 51.07 80.80
C LYS A 145 -64.82 52.21 80.56
N SER A 146 -64.62 53.13 79.61
CA SER A 146 -65.61 54.19 79.33
C SER A 146 -65.68 54.57 77.84
N GLY A 147 -66.90 54.50 77.29
CA GLY A 147 -67.23 54.90 75.92
C GLY A 147 -67.47 56.40 75.82
N GLY A 148 -66.55 57.11 75.19
CA GLY A 148 -66.65 58.53 74.87
C GLY A 148 -65.73 58.89 73.69
N ASP A 149 -65.65 60.17 73.34
CA ASP A 149 -64.90 60.70 72.19
C ASP A 149 -63.42 60.24 72.15
N ILE A 150 -62.84 59.92 73.32
CA ILE A 150 -61.50 59.33 73.50
C ILE A 150 -61.40 57.92 72.89
N ALA A 151 -62.43 57.09 73.03
CA ALA A 151 -62.45 55.75 72.46
C ALA A 151 -62.56 55.80 70.93
N LYS A 152 -63.35 56.74 70.37
CA LYS A 152 -63.39 56.98 68.91
C LYS A 152 -62.04 57.46 68.38
N LYS A 153 -61.39 58.41 69.08
CA LYS A 153 -60.08 58.94 68.68
C LYS A 153 -58.97 57.89 68.76
N MET A 154 -58.97 57.05 69.79
CA MET A 154 -58.09 55.88 69.92
C MET A 154 -58.36 54.80 68.87
N LEU A 155 -59.63 54.56 68.51
CA LEU A 155 -59.97 53.63 67.43
C LEU A 155 -59.51 54.15 66.06
N ASP A 156 -59.61 55.47 65.85
CA ASP A 156 -59.13 56.14 64.65
C ASP A 156 -57.59 56.15 64.58
N ASP A 157 -56.91 56.35 65.71
CA ASP A 157 -55.45 56.23 65.83
C ASP A 157 -54.98 54.76 65.66
N LEU A 158 -55.75 53.78 66.14
CA LEU A 158 -55.47 52.36 65.93
C LEU A 158 -55.70 51.96 64.47
N HIS A 159 -56.77 52.46 63.83
CA HIS A 159 -57.01 52.28 62.41
C HIS A 159 -55.83 52.85 61.59
N LYS A 160 -55.38 54.08 61.88
CA LYS A 160 -54.19 54.68 61.24
C LYS A 160 -52.91 53.89 61.52
N SER A 161 -52.72 53.38 62.73
CA SER A 161 -51.56 52.57 63.11
C SER A 161 -51.54 51.22 62.38
N VAL A 162 -52.68 50.52 62.34
CA VAL A 162 -52.85 49.26 61.60
C VAL A 162 -52.64 49.49 60.11
N GLN A 163 -53.20 50.55 59.52
CA GLN A 163 -52.99 50.90 58.12
C GLN A 163 -51.50 51.16 57.85
N LYS A 164 -50.83 51.93 58.71
CA LYS A 164 -49.41 52.28 58.56
C LYS A 164 -48.48 51.08 58.75
N ILE A 165 -48.75 50.20 59.71
CA ILE A 165 -48.01 48.95 59.90
C ILE A 165 -48.25 48.02 58.72
N HIS A 166 -49.50 47.86 58.28
CA HIS A 166 -49.84 47.03 57.13
C HIS A 166 -49.13 47.50 55.86
N ASP A 167 -49.16 48.81 55.57
CA ASP A 167 -48.47 49.39 54.43
C ASP A 167 -46.94 49.21 54.55
N LYS A 168 -46.38 49.39 55.75
CA LYS A 168 -44.94 49.19 56.02
C LYS A 168 -44.54 47.72 55.85
N THR A 169 -45.29 46.80 56.44
CA THR A 169 -45.07 45.34 56.34
C THR A 169 -45.23 44.88 54.90
N ILE A 170 -46.25 45.32 54.16
CA ILE A 170 -46.38 45.01 52.72
C ILE A 170 -45.19 45.55 51.92
N SER A 171 -44.72 46.76 52.22
CA SER A 171 -43.53 47.35 51.60
C SER A 171 -42.27 46.50 51.88
N GLU A 172 -42.05 46.12 53.14
CA GLU A 172 -40.91 45.29 53.56
C GLU A 172 -41.00 43.88 52.96
N TYR A 173 -42.20 43.30 52.92
CA TYR A 173 -42.47 42.00 52.30
C TYR A 173 -42.21 42.05 50.78
N ARG A 174 -42.65 43.10 50.08
CA ARG A 174 -42.34 43.32 48.66
C ARG A 174 -40.85 43.47 48.43
N LYS A 175 -40.14 44.25 49.25
CA LYS A 175 -38.68 44.41 49.15
C LYS A 175 -37.94 43.10 49.38
N ALA A 176 -38.36 42.30 50.37
CA ALA A 176 -37.79 40.98 50.64
C ALA A 176 -38.04 40.00 49.48
N TYR A 177 -39.25 39.99 48.91
CA TYR A 177 -39.59 39.21 47.72
C TYR A 177 -38.78 39.63 46.49
N GLU A 178 -38.63 40.94 46.25
CA GLU A 178 -37.84 41.47 45.15
C GLU A 178 -36.36 41.07 45.29
N GLY A 179 -35.82 41.14 46.52
CA GLY A 179 -34.48 40.65 46.86
C GLY A 179 -34.30 39.16 46.54
N ARG A 180 -35.24 38.32 46.96
CA ARG A 180 -35.23 36.87 46.64
C ARG A 180 -35.36 36.59 45.15
N HIS A 181 -36.28 37.26 44.47
CA HIS A 181 -36.46 37.07 43.03
C HIS A 181 -35.21 37.50 42.26
N LYS A 182 -34.48 38.50 42.75
CA LYS A 182 -33.18 38.91 42.21
C LYS A 182 -32.10 37.85 42.43
N ILE A 183 -32.04 37.21 43.60
CA ILE A 183 -31.13 36.07 43.89
C ILE A 183 -31.49 34.86 43.02
N LEU A 184 -32.76 34.47 42.96
CA LEU A 184 -33.27 33.40 42.08
C LEU A 184 -32.95 33.67 40.60
N LYS A 185 -33.08 34.91 40.14
CA LYS A 185 -32.68 35.31 38.79
C LYS A 185 -31.16 35.21 38.59
N GLY A 186 -30.37 35.44 39.64
CA GLY A 186 -28.90 35.27 39.67
C GLY A 186 -28.44 33.81 39.66
N LEU A 187 -29.26 32.86 40.13
CA LEU A 187 -28.98 31.41 40.08
C LEU A 187 -29.06 30.82 38.67
N MET A 188 -29.87 31.43 37.78
CA MET A 188 -30.11 30.95 36.42
C MET A 188 -28.82 30.78 35.58
N PRO A 189 -27.85 31.72 35.55
CA PRO A 189 -26.57 31.52 34.87
C PRO A 189 -25.67 30.47 35.52
N LEU A 190 -25.71 30.30 36.86
CA LEU A 190 -24.94 29.28 37.58
C LEU A 190 -25.40 27.88 37.18
N TRP A 191 -26.70 27.66 37.08
CA TRP A 191 -27.26 26.38 36.63
C TRP A 191 -26.88 26.04 35.18
N ARG A 192 -26.85 27.04 34.29
CA ARG A 192 -26.34 26.89 32.91
C ARG A 192 -24.84 26.57 32.87
N SER A 193 -24.06 27.10 33.81
CA SER A 193 -22.62 26.80 33.96
C SER A 193 -22.42 25.32 34.31
N VAL A 194 -23.17 24.80 35.29
CA VAL A 194 -23.13 23.39 35.70
C VAL A 194 -23.56 22.47 34.55
N ASP A 195 -24.67 22.77 33.86
CA ASP A 195 -25.12 22.01 32.68
C ASP A 195 -24.03 21.93 31.60
N LYS A 196 -23.33 23.05 31.35
CA LYS A 196 -22.22 23.10 30.39
C LYS A 196 -21.04 22.22 30.83
N VAL A 197 -20.68 22.24 32.12
CA VAL A 197 -19.61 21.39 32.67
C VAL A 197 -19.95 19.91 32.53
N VAL A 198 -21.19 19.51 32.83
CA VAL A 198 -21.65 18.12 32.69
C VAL A 198 -21.64 17.67 31.23
N LYS A 199 -22.13 18.51 30.31
CA LYS A 199 -22.10 18.22 28.85
C LYS A 199 -20.68 18.04 28.30
N ASN A 200 -19.74 18.87 28.75
CA ASN A 200 -18.34 18.71 28.37
C ASN A 200 -17.77 17.38 28.87
N LEU A 201 -18.12 16.99 30.11
CA LEU A 201 -17.69 15.73 30.72
C LEU A 201 -18.25 14.51 29.98
N ASP A 202 -19.53 14.55 29.60
CA ASP A 202 -20.19 13.51 28.78
C ASP A 202 -19.52 13.36 27.41
N THR A 203 -19.27 14.48 26.73
CA THR A 203 -18.59 14.47 25.42
C THR A 203 -17.20 13.85 25.51
N ASN A 204 -16.42 14.21 26.54
CA ASN A 204 -15.10 13.65 26.76
C ASN A 204 -15.17 12.14 27.06
N MET A 205 -16.12 11.71 27.88
CA MET A 205 -16.32 10.29 28.20
C MET A 205 -16.68 9.45 26.95
N VAL A 206 -17.53 9.99 26.07
CA VAL A 206 -17.89 9.35 24.78
C VAL A 206 -16.68 9.25 23.86
N ASN A 207 -15.86 10.31 23.79
CA ASN A 207 -14.63 10.32 22.99
C ASN A 207 -13.59 9.32 23.52
N LEU A 208 -13.42 9.23 24.83
CA LEU A 208 -12.54 8.25 25.45
C LEU A 208 -12.98 6.81 25.15
N GLY A 209 -14.28 6.55 25.23
CA GLY A 209 -14.86 5.24 24.92
C GLY A 209 -14.74 4.85 23.44
N SER A 210 -14.90 5.79 22.52
CA SER A 210 -14.73 5.53 21.08
C SER A 210 -13.26 5.25 20.73
N ASN A 211 -12.33 5.97 21.35
CA ASN A 211 -10.88 5.74 21.20
C ASN A 211 -10.45 4.37 21.76
N ALA A 212 -11.00 3.95 22.91
CA ALA A 212 -10.74 2.63 23.47
C ALA A 212 -11.22 1.50 22.53
N LYS A 213 -12.40 1.66 21.90
CA LYS A 213 -12.89 0.70 20.89
C LYS A 213 -12.00 0.64 19.65
N ALA A 214 -11.45 1.77 19.22
CA ALA A 214 -10.51 1.79 18.09
C ALA A 214 -9.23 1.00 18.41
N ILE A 215 -8.66 1.20 19.61
CA ILE A 215 -7.51 0.42 20.09
C ILE A 215 -7.82 -1.07 20.11
N ASP A 216 -8.98 -1.46 20.66
CA ASP A 216 -9.39 -2.87 20.73
C ASP A 216 -9.49 -3.51 19.33
N ALA A 217 -10.01 -2.78 18.34
CA ALA A 217 -10.06 -3.24 16.96
C ALA A 217 -8.66 -3.40 16.33
N HIS A 218 -7.72 -2.49 16.61
CA HIS A 218 -6.33 -2.61 16.17
C HIS A 218 -5.59 -3.75 16.88
N MET A 219 -5.85 -3.97 18.17
CA MET A 219 -5.28 -5.06 18.95
C MET A 219 -5.78 -6.42 18.48
N THR A 220 -7.08 -6.54 18.19
CA THR A 220 -7.68 -7.75 17.59
C THR A 220 -7.00 -8.11 16.26
N ARG A 221 -6.78 -7.12 15.37
CA ARG A 221 -6.05 -7.35 14.10
C ARG A 221 -4.61 -7.81 14.36
N TYR A 222 -3.93 -7.20 15.33
CA TYR A 222 -2.58 -7.60 15.72
C TYR A 222 -2.54 -9.06 16.21
N GLU A 223 -3.50 -9.48 17.03
CA GLU A 223 -3.64 -10.86 17.50
C GLU A 223 -3.91 -11.84 16.35
N GLU A 224 -4.79 -11.51 15.41
CA GLU A 224 -5.06 -12.33 14.22
C GLU A 224 -3.79 -12.53 13.36
N MET A 225 -2.97 -11.49 13.20
CA MET A 225 -1.69 -11.58 12.49
C MET A 225 -0.62 -12.32 13.28
N ARG A 226 -0.65 -12.24 14.61
CA ARG A 226 0.24 -13.03 15.49
C ARG A 226 -0.12 -14.51 15.48
N ALA A 227 -1.40 -14.84 15.33
CA ALA A 227 -1.90 -16.20 15.19
C ALA A 227 -1.49 -16.90 13.87
N LYS A 228 -0.78 -16.19 12.97
CA LYS A 228 -0.27 -16.71 11.67
C LYS A 228 -1.35 -17.36 10.81
N THR A 229 -2.58 -16.86 10.88
CA THR A 229 -3.73 -17.41 10.19
C THR A 229 -3.54 -17.33 8.67
N ASP A 230 -3.90 -18.39 7.93
CA ASP A 230 -3.84 -18.43 6.45
C ASP A 230 -4.65 -17.31 5.79
N LYS A 231 -5.70 -16.82 6.47
CA LYS A 231 -6.52 -15.69 6.02
C LYS A 231 -5.70 -14.39 5.91
N SER A 232 -4.81 -14.13 6.86
CA SER A 232 -3.95 -12.95 6.86
C SER A 232 -2.95 -13.00 5.70
N GLU A 233 -2.38 -14.18 5.39
CA GLU A 233 -1.49 -14.35 4.24
C GLU A 233 -2.19 -13.97 2.91
N HIS A 234 -3.40 -14.48 2.69
CA HIS A 234 -4.17 -14.18 1.48
C HIS A 234 -4.55 -12.71 1.37
N THR A 235 -4.99 -12.08 2.46
CA THR A 235 -5.34 -10.65 2.46
C THR A 235 -4.12 -9.77 2.20
N LEU A 236 -2.98 -10.05 2.83
CA LEU A 236 -1.74 -9.31 2.57
C LEU A 236 -1.23 -9.51 1.14
N ALA A 237 -1.33 -10.73 0.59
CA ALA A 237 -0.94 -10.99 -0.79
C ALA A 237 -1.81 -10.21 -1.79
N ILE A 238 -3.14 -10.22 -1.64
CA ILE A 238 -4.05 -9.46 -2.50
C ILE A 238 -3.77 -7.96 -2.39
N SER A 239 -3.53 -7.45 -1.18
CA SER A 239 -3.15 -6.06 -0.96
C SER A 239 -1.87 -5.70 -1.71
N ALA A 240 -0.84 -6.56 -1.67
CA ALA A 240 0.40 -6.35 -2.42
C ALA A 240 0.19 -6.31 -3.94
N PHE A 241 -0.69 -7.14 -4.51
CA PHE A 241 -1.03 -7.07 -5.94
C PHE A 241 -1.68 -5.74 -6.32
N VAL A 242 -2.64 -5.26 -5.51
CA VAL A 242 -3.32 -3.98 -5.75
C VAL A 242 -2.33 -2.82 -5.61
N GLN A 243 -1.49 -2.83 -4.57
CA GLN A 243 -0.44 -1.83 -4.37
C GLN A 243 0.53 -1.79 -5.54
N LEU A 244 0.98 -2.95 -6.06
CA LEU A 244 1.84 -3.03 -7.23
C LEU A 244 1.17 -2.42 -8.47
N GLY A 245 -0.13 -2.68 -8.67
CA GLY A 245 -0.89 -2.09 -9.78
C GLY A 245 -0.95 -0.57 -9.70
N ILE A 246 -1.28 -0.04 -8.53
CA ILE A 246 -1.36 1.41 -8.29
C ILE A 246 0.03 2.05 -8.43
N SER A 247 1.05 1.49 -7.77
CA SER A 247 2.41 2.03 -7.82
C SER A 247 3.01 1.96 -9.22
N SER A 248 2.72 0.89 -9.99
CA SER A 248 3.17 0.76 -11.37
C SER A 248 2.52 1.78 -12.29
N LEU A 249 1.23 2.11 -12.08
CA LEU A 249 0.54 3.15 -12.85
C LEU A 249 1.18 4.53 -12.57
N VAL A 250 1.41 4.84 -11.30
CA VAL A 250 2.08 6.08 -10.91
C VAL A 250 3.52 6.12 -11.44
N MET A 251 4.23 4.99 -11.40
CA MET A 251 5.59 4.86 -11.96
C MET A 251 5.61 5.11 -13.47
N LEU A 252 4.58 4.68 -14.20
CA LEU A 252 4.48 4.94 -15.63
C LEU A 252 4.33 6.44 -15.92
N ILE A 253 3.53 7.15 -15.13
CA ILE A 253 3.41 8.61 -15.21
C ILE A 253 4.75 9.28 -14.88
N ALA A 254 5.45 8.80 -13.85
CA ALA A 254 6.78 9.28 -13.47
C ALA A 254 7.82 9.09 -14.59
N VAL A 255 7.84 7.92 -15.24
CA VAL A 255 8.70 7.66 -16.41
C VAL A 255 8.35 8.60 -17.56
N GLY A 256 7.06 8.91 -17.77
CA GLY A 256 6.62 9.95 -18.71
C GLY A 256 7.17 11.33 -18.37
N GLY A 257 7.12 11.73 -17.09
CA GLY A 257 7.72 12.97 -16.61
C GLY A 257 9.24 13.01 -16.81
N ALA A 258 9.93 11.91 -16.53
CA ALA A 258 11.37 11.78 -16.73
C ALA A 258 11.75 11.83 -18.21
N PHE A 259 10.92 11.26 -19.07
CA PHE A 259 11.08 11.34 -20.52
C PHE A 259 10.93 12.77 -21.05
N ILE A 260 9.95 13.53 -20.52
CA ILE A 260 9.79 14.95 -20.85
C ILE A 260 11.00 15.75 -20.39
N ASN A 261 11.44 15.58 -19.13
CA ASN A 261 12.64 16.23 -18.60
C ASN A 261 13.88 15.89 -19.48
N PHE A 262 14.12 14.62 -19.78
CA PHE A 262 15.18 14.18 -20.67
C PHE A 262 15.15 14.87 -22.05
N LYS A 263 13.97 14.99 -22.66
CA LYS A 263 13.80 15.65 -23.96
C LYS A 263 14.00 17.17 -23.90
N LEU A 264 13.69 17.81 -22.77
CA LEU A 264 13.98 19.23 -22.56
C LEU A 264 15.50 19.49 -22.56
N ILE A 265 16.28 18.56 -22.03
CA ILE A 265 17.73 18.70 -21.83
C ILE A 265 18.55 18.22 -23.02
N ALA A 266 18.13 17.15 -23.69
CA ALA A 266 18.96 16.48 -24.69
C ALA A 266 19.34 17.39 -25.88
N LEU A 267 18.44 18.28 -26.31
CA LEU A 267 18.68 19.18 -27.44
C LEU A 267 19.80 20.22 -27.16
N PRO A 268 19.69 21.08 -26.12
CA PRO A 268 20.76 22.04 -25.81
C PRO A 268 22.09 21.35 -25.45
N MET A 269 22.06 20.16 -24.82
CA MET A 269 23.26 19.38 -24.54
C MET A 269 23.95 18.86 -25.82
N SER A 270 23.20 18.60 -26.88
CA SER A 270 23.79 18.19 -28.16
C SER A 270 24.59 19.30 -28.83
N GLU A 271 24.22 20.56 -28.63
CA GLU A 271 25.01 21.68 -29.15
C GLU A 271 26.23 21.97 -28.25
N MET A 272 26.09 21.81 -26.92
CA MET A 272 27.16 22.15 -25.97
C MET A 272 28.24 21.06 -25.84
N VAL A 273 27.87 19.79 -25.96
CA VAL A 273 28.77 18.63 -25.78
C VAL A 273 29.21 18.03 -27.13
N GLY A 274 28.61 18.49 -28.24
CA GLY A 274 28.94 18.05 -29.59
C GLY A 274 28.00 16.96 -30.10
N ALA A 275 27.13 17.34 -31.05
CA ALA A 275 26.10 16.45 -31.62
C ALA A 275 26.68 15.36 -32.54
N SER A 276 27.91 15.54 -33.01
CA SER A 276 28.61 14.63 -33.92
C SER A 276 29.38 13.52 -33.21
N ASP A 277 29.60 13.63 -31.89
CA ASP A 277 30.36 12.63 -31.15
C ASP A 277 29.42 11.51 -30.66
N TYR A 278 29.61 10.33 -31.25
CA TYR A 278 28.95 9.10 -30.87
C TYR A 278 29.89 8.27 -29.98
N ILE A 279 29.47 7.97 -28.75
CA ILE A 279 30.23 7.07 -27.85
C ILE A 279 30.14 5.62 -28.35
N THR A 280 29.01 5.25 -28.95
CA THR A 280 28.75 3.93 -29.55
C THR A 280 27.91 4.16 -30.79
N SER A 281 27.92 3.23 -31.76
CA SER A 281 27.29 3.39 -33.09
C SER A 281 25.85 3.93 -33.08
N ASN A 282 25.11 3.74 -31.99
CA ASN A 282 23.71 4.15 -31.84
C ASN A 282 23.44 5.14 -30.69
N LEU A 283 24.46 5.57 -29.93
CA LEU A 283 24.28 6.43 -28.74
C LEU A 283 25.07 7.75 -28.91
N ARG A 284 24.34 8.87 -28.94
CA ARG A 284 24.91 10.22 -28.95
C ARG A 284 25.43 10.60 -27.56
N THR A 285 26.56 11.32 -27.51
CA THR A 285 27.12 11.82 -26.24
C THR A 285 26.13 12.72 -25.49
N SER A 286 25.33 13.50 -26.22
CA SER A 286 24.27 14.36 -25.68
C SER A 286 23.19 13.60 -24.91
N ASP A 287 22.78 12.45 -25.45
CA ASP A 287 21.73 11.62 -24.86
C ASP A 287 22.25 10.97 -23.57
N VAL A 288 23.51 10.54 -23.55
CA VAL A 288 24.12 9.99 -22.33
C VAL A 288 24.26 11.08 -21.27
N ALA A 289 24.70 12.28 -21.64
CA ALA A 289 24.86 13.39 -20.69
C ALA A 289 23.52 13.84 -20.07
N ALA A 290 22.47 13.96 -20.89
CA ALA A 290 21.12 14.26 -20.39
C ALA A 290 20.59 13.16 -19.46
N LEU A 291 20.82 11.88 -19.79
CA LEU A 291 20.43 10.76 -18.94
C LEU A 291 21.15 10.78 -17.59
N VAL A 292 22.45 11.11 -17.58
CA VAL A 292 23.24 11.19 -16.33
C VAL A 292 22.70 12.28 -15.40
N ILE A 293 22.29 13.44 -15.94
CA ILE A 293 21.68 14.51 -15.14
C ILE A 293 20.38 13.99 -14.50
N VAL A 294 19.45 13.47 -15.30
CA VAL A 294 18.17 12.93 -14.81
C VAL A 294 18.36 11.82 -13.76
N LEU A 295 19.34 10.92 -13.98
CA LEU A 295 19.64 9.86 -13.02
C LEU A 295 20.25 10.42 -11.71
N MET A 296 21.10 11.44 -11.81
CA MET A 296 21.67 12.09 -10.63
C MET A 296 20.58 12.81 -9.82
N GLU A 297 19.63 13.47 -10.49
CA GLU A 297 18.47 14.09 -9.87
C GLU A 297 17.57 13.08 -9.17
N ALA A 298 17.20 12.00 -9.87
CA ALA A 298 16.38 10.93 -9.29
C ALA A 298 17.06 10.34 -8.05
N THR A 299 18.37 10.11 -8.12
CA THR A 299 19.17 9.61 -6.99
C THR A 299 19.16 10.59 -5.82
N MET A 300 19.34 11.89 -6.10
CA MET A 300 19.35 12.93 -5.09
C MET A 300 17.97 13.11 -4.44
N GLY A 301 16.90 12.98 -5.21
CA GLY A 301 15.53 12.96 -4.74
C GLY A 301 15.22 11.78 -3.81
N VAL A 302 15.69 10.58 -4.15
CA VAL A 302 15.61 9.40 -3.27
C VAL A 302 16.34 9.67 -1.95
N PHE A 303 17.56 10.20 -1.98
CA PHE A 303 18.31 10.52 -0.76
C PHE A 303 17.63 11.61 0.10
N LEU A 304 17.00 12.60 -0.53
CA LEU A 304 16.25 13.65 0.16
C LEU A 304 15.06 13.05 0.92
N LEU A 305 14.25 12.23 0.26
CA LEU A 305 13.05 11.62 0.85
C LEU A 305 13.38 10.58 1.93
N GLU A 306 14.47 9.83 1.75
CA GLU A 306 14.98 8.91 2.77
C GLU A 306 15.47 9.68 4.01
N SER A 307 16.17 10.81 3.81
CA SER A 307 16.64 11.66 4.92
C SER A 307 15.49 12.32 5.69
N LEU A 308 14.36 12.55 5.02
CA LEU A 308 13.11 13.04 5.62
C LEU A 308 12.29 11.94 6.31
N ARG A 309 12.69 10.66 6.21
CA ARG A 309 11.93 9.48 6.69
C ARG A 309 10.53 9.37 6.08
N ILE A 310 10.37 9.90 4.87
CA ILE A 310 9.15 9.67 4.08
C ILE A 310 9.24 8.29 3.43
N THR A 311 10.40 7.97 2.86
CA THR A 311 10.70 6.65 2.30
C THR A 311 11.64 5.84 3.19
N HIS A 312 11.58 4.52 3.05
CA HIS A 312 12.41 3.53 3.77
C HIS A 312 13.06 2.55 2.79
N LEU A 313 13.65 3.06 1.71
CA LEU A 313 14.39 2.25 0.73
C LEU A 313 15.77 1.82 1.26
N PHE A 314 16.38 2.62 2.14
CA PHE A 314 17.74 2.40 2.66
C PHE A 314 17.76 2.44 4.19
N PRO A 315 17.55 1.29 4.87
CA PRO A 315 17.46 1.22 6.34
C PRO A 315 18.70 1.79 7.06
N THR A 316 19.87 1.76 6.41
CA THR A 316 21.10 2.36 6.92
C THR A 316 20.93 3.85 7.19
N ILE A 317 20.27 4.61 6.30
CA ILE A 317 20.08 6.07 6.43
C ILE A 317 19.12 6.39 7.58
N ALA A 318 18.09 5.56 7.78
CA ALA A 318 17.16 5.72 8.89
C ALA A 318 17.84 5.59 10.27
N SER A 319 18.85 4.72 10.36
CA SER A 319 19.66 4.47 11.57
C SER A 319 20.79 5.47 11.82
N MET A 320 21.06 6.40 10.88
CA MET A 320 22.12 7.39 11.03
C MET A 320 21.80 8.42 12.12
N ASN A 321 22.86 8.94 12.76
CA ASN A 321 22.75 10.05 13.70
C ASN A 321 22.06 11.26 13.03
N ASP A 322 21.18 11.92 13.78
CA ASP A 322 20.35 13.05 13.34
C ASP A 322 21.15 14.18 12.67
N GLN A 323 22.39 14.41 13.13
CA GLN A 323 23.27 15.43 12.53
C GLN A 323 23.70 15.08 11.12
N LEU A 324 24.11 13.82 10.88
CA LEU A 324 24.52 13.35 9.56
C LEU A 324 23.34 13.33 8.60
N ARG A 325 22.17 12.88 9.07
CA ARG A 325 20.93 12.88 8.27
C ARG A 325 20.55 14.28 7.80
N LYS A 326 20.61 15.29 8.70
CA LYS A 326 20.37 16.69 8.33
C LYS A 326 21.39 17.22 7.32
N ARG A 327 22.67 16.84 7.44
CA ARG A 327 23.71 17.22 6.45
C ARG A 327 23.44 16.62 5.09
N VAL A 328 23.09 15.33 5.03
CA VAL A 328 22.71 14.65 3.78
C VAL A 328 21.45 15.28 3.18
N MET A 329 20.45 15.62 4.00
CA MET A 329 19.24 16.32 3.54
C MET A 329 19.54 17.70 2.94
N TRP A 330 20.40 18.50 3.58
CA TRP A 330 20.76 19.82 3.06
C TRP A 330 21.64 19.72 1.82
N ALA A 331 22.62 18.82 1.78
CA ALA A 331 23.42 18.54 0.59
C ALA A 331 22.51 18.08 -0.56
N ALA A 332 21.67 17.07 -0.26
CA ALA A 332 20.35 16.76 -0.82
C ALA A 332 19.72 17.83 -1.73
N LEU A 333 19.15 18.77 -0.99
CA LEU A 333 18.36 19.86 -1.48
C LEU A 333 19.17 20.87 -2.28
N ILE A 334 20.39 21.21 -1.81
CA ILE A 334 21.25 22.20 -2.49
C ILE A 334 21.64 21.69 -3.88
N LEU A 335 22.04 20.42 -4.01
CA LEU A 335 22.40 19.86 -5.31
C LEU A 335 21.19 19.83 -6.25
N LEU A 336 20.01 19.45 -5.77
CA LEU A 336 18.78 19.48 -6.58
C LEU A 336 18.44 20.90 -7.06
N ILE A 337 18.60 21.92 -6.21
CA ILE A 337 18.38 23.32 -6.61
C ILE A 337 19.38 23.75 -7.68
N ILE A 338 20.66 23.36 -7.54
CA ILE A 338 21.69 23.66 -8.54
C ILE A 338 21.35 22.98 -9.88
N LEU A 339 20.97 21.70 -9.86
CA LEU A 339 20.59 20.97 -11.07
C LEU A 339 19.34 21.57 -11.72
N ALA A 340 18.31 21.89 -10.94
CA ALA A 340 17.11 22.58 -11.42
C ALA A 340 17.42 23.95 -12.03
N GLY A 341 18.39 24.69 -11.47
CA GLY A 341 18.88 25.94 -12.05
C GLY A 341 19.56 25.72 -13.41
N ILE A 342 20.40 24.69 -13.52
CA ILE A 342 21.05 24.31 -14.78
C ILE A 342 20.00 23.88 -15.82
N GLU A 343 19.02 23.06 -15.45
CA GLU A 343 17.94 22.62 -16.34
C GLU A 343 17.05 23.78 -16.81
N SER A 344 16.71 24.70 -15.90
CA SER A 344 15.98 25.92 -16.27
C SER A 344 16.75 26.77 -17.30
N SER A 345 18.08 26.87 -17.16
CA SER A 345 18.93 27.57 -18.13
C SER A 345 19.01 26.81 -19.46
N LEU A 346 19.11 25.48 -19.42
CA LEU A 346 19.15 24.64 -20.63
C LEU A 346 17.82 24.70 -21.39
N ALA A 347 16.68 24.73 -20.69
CA ALA A 347 15.36 24.91 -21.29
C ALA A 347 15.25 26.27 -22.01
N LEU A 348 15.80 27.34 -21.43
CA LEU A 348 15.86 28.65 -22.09
C LEU A 348 16.71 28.59 -23.37
N MET A 349 17.90 27.97 -23.27
CA MET A 349 18.80 27.78 -24.41
C MET A 349 18.16 26.94 -25.51
N ARG A 350 17.36 25.94 -25.18
CA ARG A 350 16.59 25.13 -26.14
C ARG A 350 15.68 26.00 -27.00
N ASP A 351 14.90 26.88 -26.39
CA ASP A 351 13.96 27.74 -27.12
C ASP A 351 14.67 28.78 -27.98
N MET A 352 15.78 29.36 -27.49
CA MET A 352 16.63 30.25 -28.30
C MET A 352 17.20 29.52 -29.52
N LEU A 353 17.74 28.31 -29.34
CA LEU A 353 18.30 27.51 -30.44
C LEU A 353 17.24 27.11 -31.49
N ILE A 354 16.00 26.86 -31.07
CA ILE A 354 14.90 26.54 -31.99
C ILE A 354 14.49 27.79 -32.78
N ALA A 355 14.41 28.94 -32.12
CA ALA A 355 14.11 30.22 -32.78
C ALA A 355 15.17 30.58 -33.83
N ASP A 356 16.45 30.43 -33.49
CA ASP A 356 17.56 30.70 -34.41
C ASP A 356 17.54 29.76 -35.62
N LYS A 357 17.31 28.46 -35.42
CA LYS A 357 17.18 27.49 -36.52
C LYS A 357 15.99 27.80 -37.43
N ALA A 358 14.86 28.24 -36.86
CA ALA A 358 13.70 28.63 -37.64
C ALA A 358 13.97 29.90 -38.48
N ALA A 359 14.68 30.88 -37.91
CA ALA A 359 15.09 32.08 -38.64
C ALA A 359 16.03 31.74 -39.82
N MET A 360 17.03 30.87 -39.60
CA MET A 360 17.93 30.44 -40.69
C MET A 360 17.20 29.70 -41.81
N LEU A 361 16.25 28.80 -41.48
CA LEU A 361 15.45 28.09 -42.48
C LEU A 361 14.53 29.04 -43.25
N HIS A 362 14.04 30.11 -42.60
CA HIS A 362 13.22 31.13 -43.24
C HIS A 362 14.03 31.97 -44.24
N ASP A 363 15.24 32.40 -43.86
CA ASP A 363 16.17 33.10 -44.75
C ASP A 363 16.56 32.26 -45.98
N LEU A 364 16.68 30.93 -45.79
CA LEU A 364 16.95 29.97 -46.87
C LEU A 364 15.73 29.68 -47.75
N ALA A 365 14.51 29.85 -47.25
CA ALA A 365 13.27 29.52 -47.97
C ALA A 365 12.72 30.66 -48.85
N THR A 366 13.24 31.90 -48.75
CA THR A 366 12.81 33.08 -49.54
C THR A 366 11.31 33.40 -49.50
N VAL A 367 10.57 32.93 -48.48
CA VAL A 367 9.15 33.23 -48.27
C VAL A 367 9.02 34.44 -47.34
N GLN A 368 8.10 35.37 -47.64
CA GLN A 368 7.89 36.58 -46.84
C GLN A 368 7.34 36.29 -45.43
N PRO A 369 7.67 37.12 -44.42
CA PRO A 369 7.35 36.83 -43.03
C PRO A 369 5.87 36.99 -42.70
N ILE A 370 5.28 35.98 -42.07
CA ILE A 370 4.07 36.15 -41.26
C ILE A 370 4.56 36.70 -39.91
N VAL A 371 4.24 37.96 -39.62
CA VAL A 371 4.55 38.59 -38.33
C VAL A 371 3.82 37.80 -37.24
N SER A 372 4.56 37.00 -36.49
CA SER A 372 4.06 36.33 -35.29
C SER A 372 4.19 37.29 -34.11
N ASP A 373 3.10 37.44 -33.37
CA ASP A 373 3.00 38.36 -32.24
C ASP A 373 4.04 38.01 -31.15
N SER A 374 4.93 38.96 -30.85
CA SER A 374 6.04 38.77 -29.88
C SER A 374 5.55 38.38 -28.48
N LEU A 375 4.32 38.75 -28.10
CA LEU A 375 3.76 38.35 -26.80
C LEU A 375 3.39 36.87 -26.72
N LEU A 376 3.02 36.24 -27.85
CA LEU A 376 2.63 34.83 -27.89
C LEU A 376 3.85 33.89 -27.87
N THR A 377 5.05 34.35 -28.26
CA THR A 377 6.29 33.54 -28.24
C THR A 377 6.96 33.50 -26.86
N HIS A 378 6.75 34.50 -26.01
CA HIS A 378 7.30 34.52 -24.65
C HIS A 378 6.57 33.59 -23.67
N ILE A 379 5.30 33.28 -23.91
CA ILE A 379 4.49 32.43 -23.01
C ILE A 379 5.03 30.98 -22.97
N PRO A 380 5.29 30.29 -24.11
CA PRO A 380 5.91 28.98 -24.11
C PRO A 380 7.31 28.97 -23.48
N MET A 381 8.11 30.01 -23.71
CA MET A 381 9.47 30.13 -23.17
C MET A 381 9.49 30.13 -21.64
N ILE A 382 8.67 31.00 -21.03
CA ILE A 382 8.54 31.04 -19.56
C ILE A 382 7.98 29.71 -19.05
N GLY A 383 7.01 29.13 -19.75
CA GLY A 383 6.44 27.83 -19.41
C GLY A 383 7.49 26.70 -19.38
N GLN A 384 8.37 26.64 -20.38
CA GLN A 384 9.45 25.65 -20.44
C GLN A 384 10.55 25.89 -19.40
N MET A 385 10.91 27.14 -19.12
CA MET A 385 11.86 27.46 -18.05
C MET A 385 11.34 27.03 -16.68
N VAL A 386 10.09 27.40 -16.36
CA VAL A 386 9.45 27.01 -15.10
C VAL A 386 9.32 25.49 -15.04
N MET A 387 8.95 24.84 -16.14
CA MET A 387 8.89 23.39 -16.21
C MET A 387 10.26 22.74 -15.96
N GLY A 388 11.33 23.25 -16.58
CA GLY A 388 12.71 22.77 -16.35
C GLY A 388 13.19 22.96 -14.92
N PHE A 389 12.73 24.00 -14.22
CA PHE A 389 13.03 24.19 -12.80
C PHE A 389 12.21 23.25 -11.89
N VAL A 390 10.92 23.04 -12.21
CA VAL A 390 9.98 22.30 -11.35
C VAL A 390 10.09 20.78 -11.53
N LEU A 391 10.36 20.31 -12.75
CA LEU A 391 10.41 18.87 -13.06
C LEU A 391 11.39 18.07 -12.19
N PRO A 392 12.62 18.54 -11.90
CA PRO A 392 13.55 17.84 -11.00
C PRO A 392 12.94 17.55 -9.63
N PHE A 393 12.19 18.49 -9.06
CA PHE A 393 11.51 18.29 -7.78
C PHE A 393 10.35 17.30 -7.89
N VAL A 394 9.61 17.34 -9.01
CA VAL A 394 8.56 16.35 -9.29
C VAL A 394 9.16 14.95 -9.44
N LEU A 395 10.32 14.84 -10.12
CA LEU A 395 11.06 13.59 -10.28
C LEU A 395 11.63 13.07 -8.95
N ALA A 396 11.97 13.96 -8.02
CA ALA A 396 12.36 13.52 -6.69
C ALA A 396 11.26 12.72 -5.98
N PHE A 397 9.98 13.10 -6.16
CA PHE A 397 8.84 12.38 -5.57
C PHE A 397 8.61 10.98 -6.12
N VAL A 398 9.29 10.60 -7.21
CA VAL A 398 9.22 9.24 -7.78
C VAL A 398 9.72 8.18 -6.79
N ALA A 399 10.52 8.56 -5.80
CA ALA A 399 10.96 7.62 -4.76
C ALA A 399 9.79 7.03 -3.95
N ILE A 400 8.69 7.77 -3.77
CA ILE A 400 7.52 7.30 -2.99
C ILE A 400 6.84 6.11 -3.68
N PRO A 401 6.35 6.21 -4.94
CA PRO A 401 5.80 5.05 -5.63
C PRO A 401 6.86 3.98 -5.91
N LEU A 402 8.15 4.34 -6.05
CA LEU A 402 9.24 3.38 -6.19
C LEU A 402 9.34 2.45 -4.98
N GLU A 403 9.27 2.99 -3.77
CA GLU A 403 9.30 2.22 -2.53
C GLU A 403 8.16 1.21 -2.48
N VAL A 404 6.92 1.68 -2.68
CA VAL A 404 5.72 0.82 -2.69
C VAL A 404 5.84 -0.24 -3.77
N MET A 405 6.35 0.12 -4.95
CA MET A 405 6.59 -0.82 -6.04
C MET A 405 7.63 -1.87 -5.66
N VAL A 406 8.77 -1.52 -5.06
CA VAL A 406 9.82 -2.47 -4.69
C VAL A 406 9.31 -3.49 -3.65
N TYR A 407 8.59 -3.03 -2.62
CA TYR A 407 8.03 -3.91 -1.59
C TYR A 407 6.94 -4.85 -2.13
N SER A 408 6.00 -4.30 -2.88
CA SER A 408 4.91 -5.09 -3.48
C SER A 408 5.43 -6.03 -4.57
N LEU A 409 6.39 -5.59 -5.39
CA LEU A 409 7.04 -6.40 -6.42
C LEU A 409 7.77 -7.59 -5.82
N ARG A 410 8.50 -7.41 -4.71
CA ARG A 410 9.15 -8.54 -4.01
C ARG A 410 8.13 -9.61 -3.60
N THR A 411 6.99 -9.20 -3.06
CA THR A 411 5.93 -10.12 -2.61
C THR A 411 5.29 -10.83 -3.80
N VAL A 412 4.89 -10.07 -4.83
CA VAL A 412 4.26 -10.59 -6.05
C VAL A 412 5.22 -11.51 -6.83
N ALA A 413 6.49 -11.11 -6.99
CA ALA A 413 7.51 -11.92 -7.62
C ALA A 413 7.77 -13.22 -6.86
N GLY A 414 7.72 -13.19 -5.52
CA GLY A 414 7.82 -14.38 -4.69
C GLY A 414 6.68 -15.37 -4.94
N VAL A 415 5.43 -14.88 -5.02
CA VAL A 415 4.26 -15.71 -5.36
C VAL A 415 4.36 -16.24 -6.78
N LEU A 416 4.72 -15.40 -7.75
CA LEU A 416 4.86 -15.77 -9.15
C LEU A 416 5.96 -16.81 -9.35
N LEU A 417 7.10 -16.67 -8.67
CA LEU A 417 8.19 -17.64 -8.72
C LEU A 417 7.75 -19.01 -8.19
N VAL A 418 6.99 -19.06 -7.10
CA VAL A 418 6.41 -20.32 -6.58
C VAL A 418 5.45 -20.93 -7.61
N MET A 419 4.58 -20.12 -8.23
CA MET A 419 3.67 -20.61 -9.28
C MET A 419 4.43 -21.11 -10.51
N LEU A 420 5.47 -20.40 -10.95
CA LEU A 420 6.31 -20.76 -12.09
C LEU A 420 7.07 -22.06 -11.82
N MET A 421 7.64 -22.23 -10.63
CA MET A 421 8.25 -23.49 -10.21
C MET A 421 7.24 -24.65 -10.24
N ARG A 422 6.02 -24.44 -9.73
CA ARG A 422 4.96 -25.47 -9.77
C ARG A 422 4.53 -25.79 -11.21
N ALA A 423 4.43 -24.79 -12.08
CA ALA A 423 4.08 -24.97 -13.50
C ALA A 423 5.18 -25.73 -14.26
N ILE A 424 6.45 -25.35 -14.08
CA ILE A 424 7.58 -26.07 -14.68
C ILE A 424 7.63 -27.51 -14.17
N SER A 425 7.36 -27.74 -12.88
CA SER A 425 7.30 -29.10 -12.31
C SER A 425 6.20 -29.93 -12.98
N PHE A 426 5.04 -29.34 -13.23
CA PHE A 426 3.96 -29.99 -13.98
C PHE A 426 4.38 -30.33 -15.42
N VAL A 427 4.98 -29.38 -16.14
CA VAL A 427 5.47 -29.59 -17.51
C VAL A 427 6.54 -30.68 -17.57
N LEU A 428 7.50 -30.70 -16.63
CA LEU A 428 8.52 -31.73 -16.52
C LEU A 428 7.93 -33.12 -16.23
N ARG A 429 6.91 -33.21 -15.38
CA ARG A 429 6.18 -34.47 -15.13
C ARG A 429 5.43 -34.96 -16.36
N PHE A 430 4.82 -34.04 -17.09
CA PHE A 430 4.09 -34.34 -18.30
C PHE A 430 5.04 -34.79 -19.43
N SER A 431 6.15 -34.08 -19.63
CA SER A 431 7.18 -34.46 -20.62
C SER A 431 7.82 -35.81 -20.29
N ALA A 432 8.05 -36.11 -19.00
CA ALA A 432 8.48 -37.42 -18.57
C ALA A 432 7.48 -38.51 -18.98
N MET A 433 6.17 -38.28 -18.82
CA MET A 433 5.14 -39.22 -19.25
C MET A 433 5.17 -39.44 -20.77
N ILE A 434 5.34 -38.38 -21.54
CA ILE A 434 5.47 -38.44 -23.00
C ILE A 434 6.70 -39.26 -23.40
N LEU A 435 7.86 -39.04 -22.78
CA LEU A 435 9.10 -39.76 -23.11
C LEU A 435 8.99 -41.28 -22.91
N HIS A 436 8.33 -41.72 -21.84
CA HIS A 436 8.08 -43.16 -21.64
C HIS A 436 7.16 -43.74 -22.72
N ARG A 437 6.26 -42.93 -23.29
CA ARG A 437 5.36 -43.35 -24.38
C ARG A 437 6.07 -43.30 -25.73
N LEU A 438 6.87 -42.26 -25.98
CA LEU A 438 7.71 -42.12 -27.17
C LEU A 438 8.72 -43.26 -27.26
N GLY A 439 9.35 -43.68 -26.16
CA GLY A 439 10.28 -44.82 -26.18
C GLY A 439 9.61 -46.09 -26.71
N ARG A 440 8.39 -46.39 -26.28
CA ARG A 440 7.61 -47.53 -26.80
C ARG A 440 7.22 -47.37 -28.27
N ILE A 441 6.81 -46.16 -28.67
CA ILE A 441 6.49 -45.86 -30.07
C ILE A 441 7.72 -46.00 -30.96
N LEU A 442 8.88 -45.52 -30.52
CA LEU A 442 10.14 -45.63 -31.26
C LEU A 442 10.54 -47.09 -31.47
N VAL A 443 10.34 -47.94 -30.45
CA VAL A 443 10.50 -49.40 -30.60
C VAL A 443 9.52 -49.95 -31.63
N SER A 444 8.23 -49.56 -31.60
CA SER A 444 7.26 -49.97 -32.63
C SER A 444 7.62 -49.51 -34.04
N VAL A 445 8.12 -48.28 -34.20
CA VAL A 445 8.55 -47.75 -35.51
C VAL A 445 9.79 -48.48 -36.00
N TYR A 446 10.75 -48.75 -35.11
CA TYR A 446 11.94 -49.54 -35.41
C TYR A 446 11.58 -50.97 -35.86
N ASP A 447 10.63 -51.61 -35.17
CA ASP A 447 10.08 -52.92 -35.59
C ASP A 447 9.39 -52.84 -36.97
N ILE A 448 8.69 -51.74 -37.30
CA ILE A 448 8.07 -51.53 -38.63
C ILE A 448 9.12 -51.47 -39.73
N SER A 449 10.26 -50.82 -39.50
CA SER A 449 11.35 -50.74 -40.49
C SER A 449 12.00 -52.10 -40.80
N ILE A 450 11.82 -53.11 -39.93
CA ILE A 450 12.40 -54.46 -40.06
C ILE A 450 11.31 -55.49 -40.45
N VAL A 451 10.16 -55.05 -40.97
CA VAL A 451 9.02 -55.95 -41.28
C VAL A 451 9.34 -57.05 -42.30
N LEU A 452 10.19 -56.79 -43.30
CA LEU A 452 10.52 -57.77 -44.35
C LEU A 452 11.22 -59.04 -43.81
N PRO A 453 12.32 -58.94 -43.02
CA PRO A 453 12.90 -60.10 -42.33
C PRO A 453 11.97 -60.74 -41.29
N LEU A 454 11.20 -59.93 -40.55
CA LEU A 454 10.30 -60.42 -39.50
C LEU A 454 9.16 -61.29 -40.04
N LEU A 455 8.65 -60.99 -41.23
CA LEU A 455 7.66 -61.82 -41.91
C LEU A 455 8.26 -63.16 -42.38
N LEU A 456 9.49 -63.15 -42.91
CA LEU A 456 10.22 -64.36 -43.28
C LEU A 456 10.51 -65.24 -42.06
N GLU A 457 10.97 -64.66 -40.95
CA GLU A 457 11.20 -65.38 -39.70
C GLU A 457 9.89 -65.97 -39.14
N ARG A 458 8.80 -65.19 -39.10
CA ARG A 458 7.48 -65.69 -38.66
C ARG A 458 6.91 -66.78 -39.56
N TRP A 459 7.12 -66.69 -40.87
CA TRP A 459 6.75 -67.74 -41.83
C TRP A 459 7.54 -69.02 -41.59
N VAL A 460 8.86 -68.92 -41.37
CA VAL A 460 9.70 -70.09 -41.08
C VAL A 460 9.35 -70.72 -39.73
N ILE A 461 9.01 -69.91 -38.72
CA ILE A 461 8.57 -70.40 -37.41
C ILE A 461 7.16 -71.00 -37.48
N SER A 462 6.22 -70.46 -38.27
CA SER A 462 4.89 -71.08 -38.45
C SER A 462 4.96 -72.40 -39.20
N LEU A 463 5.89 -72.52 -40.16
CA LEU A 463 6.22 -73.76 -40.85
C LEU A 463 6.84 -74.79 -39.90
N ARG A 464 7.67 -74.36 -38.94
CA ARG A 464 8.25 -75.23 -37.89
C ARG A 464 7.29 -75.56 -36.73
N GLY A 465 6.31 -74.70 -36.47
CA GLY A 465 5.29 -74.87 -35.41
C GLY A 465 4.12 -75.78 -35.79
N SER A 466 4.13 -76.35 -37.01
CA SER A 466 3.10 -77.28 -37.48
C SER A 466 3.33 -78.75 -37.05
N ALA A 467 4.34 -79.02 -36.21
CA ALA A 467 4.53 -80.31 -35.52
C ALA A 467 4.15 -80.16 -34.03
N SER A 468 2.94 -80.63 -33.70
CA SER A 468 2.18 -80.46 -32.44
C SER A 468 2.69 -81.35 -31.27
N PRO A 469 2.24 -81.21 -29.98
CA PRO A 469 0.84 -81.52 -29.62
C PRO A 469 0.15 -80.70 -28.51
N LYS A 470 -1.19 -80.86 -28.53
CA LYS A 470 -2.30 -80.64 -27.58
C LYS A 470 -2.04 -80.25 -26.10
N PRO A 471 -3.01 -79.55 -25.48
CA PRO A 471 -2.88 -78.89 -24.17
C PRO A 471 -2.99 -79.88 -23.00
N ALA A 472 -2.12 -79.71 -22.01
CA ALA A 472 -2.29 -80.32 -20.70
C ALA A 472 -3.39 -79.59 -19.91
N LYS A 473 -4.33 -80.37 -19.38
CA LYS A 473 -5.47 -79.93 -18.55
C LYS A 473 -5.01 -79.06 -17.38
N LEU A 474 -5.64 -77.89 -17.23
CA LEU A 474 -5.65 -77.09 -16.01
C LEU A 474 -6.40 -77.86 -14.90
N THR A 475 -5.74 -78.01 -13.75
CA THR A 475 -6.40 -78.26 -12.45
C THR A 475 -6.57 -76.91 -11.74
N PRO A 476 -7.68 -76.65 -11.03
CA PRO A 476 -7.87 -75.41 -10.30
C PRO A 476 -7.40 -75.55 -8.84
N GLY A 477 -6.55 -74.62 -8.40
CA GLY A 477 -6.14 -74.45 -7.01
C GLY A 477 -4.90 -73.56 -6.95
N ARG A 478 -4.77 -72.56 -6.07
CA ARG A 478 -5.50 -72.17 -4.87
C ARG A 478 -5.09 -70.73 -4.55
N ALA A 479 -6.00 -69.97 -3.97
CA ALA A 479 -5.77 -68.63 -3.44
C ALA A 479 -4.67 -68.59 -2.36
N SER A 480 -3.86 -67.54 -2.40
CA SER A 480 -3.36 -66.78 -1.24
C SER A 480 -2.67 -65.51 -1.75
#